data_AF-A0A7X6VK97-F1
#
_entry.id   AF-A0A7X6VK97-F1
#
_cell.length_a   1.000
_cell.length_b   1.000
_cell.length_c   1.000
_cell.angle_alpha   90.00
_cell.angle_beta   90.00
_cell.angle_gamma   90.00
#
_symmetry.space_group_name_H-M   'P 1'
#
loop_
_entity.id
_entity.type
_entity.pdbx_description
1 polymer ?
#
loop_
_entity_poly.entity_id
_entity_poly.type
_entity_poly.pdbx_seq_one_letter_code
_entity_poly.pdbx_strand_id
1 'polypeptide(L)' 'MVPFYVIKHSWPRIICADMIFRTRANHAWCGEKGIRLSGPRLGRPPKDEKKLAEIRRHEREDAGKRNEVEGE' A
#
# COMPACT_ATOMS: atom_id res chain seq x y z
N MET A 1 19.25 -6.83 -29.64
CA MET A 1 18.87 -7.58 -28.42
C MET A 1 18.04 -6.65 -27.55
N VAL A 2 16.72 -6.69 -27.71
CA VAL A 2 15.79 -5.96 -26.84
C VAL A 2 15.56 -6.85 -25.63
N PRO A 3 15.74 -6.38 -24.38
CA PRO A 3 15.52 -7.23 -23.23
C PRO A 3 14.03 -7.58 -23.17
N PHE A 4 13.72 -8.85 -23.37
CA PHE A 4 12.41 -9.41 -23.05
C PHE A 4 12.19 -9.18 -21.55
N TYR A 5 11.30 -8.26 -21.19
CA TYR A 5 10.81 -8.14 -19.82
C TYR A 5 10.11 -9.46 -19.47
N VAL A 6 10.76 -10.27 -18.63
CA VAL A 6 10.12 -11.42 -17.99
C VAL A 6 9.17 -10.83 -16.93
N ILE A 7 7.93 -10.56 -17.33
CA ILE A 7 6.86 -10.22 -16.39
C ILE A 7 6.59 -11.48 -15.59
N LYS A 8 7.28 -11.67 -14.46
CA LYS A 8 6.83 -12.62 -13.45
C LYS A 8 5.46 -12.11 -13.00
N HIS A 9 4.42 -12.90 -13.26
CA HIS A 9 3.04 -12.64 -12.85
C HIS A 9 2.90 -12.78 -11.32
N SER A 10 3.60 -11.93 -10.57
CA SER A 10 3.58 -11.87 -9.11
C SER A 10 3.07 -10.52 -8.71
N TRP A 11 1.99 -10.52 -7.93
CA TRP A 11 1.50 -9.30 -7.32
C TRP A 11 2.54 -8.74 -6.34
N PRO A 12 2.69 -7.41 -6.25
CA PRO A 12 3.57 -6.81 -5.27
C PRO A 12 3.01 -7.04 -3.86
N ARG A 13 3.87 -7.12 -2.86
CA ARG A 13 3.41 -7.23 -1.46
C ARG A 13 2.72 -5.95 -0.96
N ILE A 14 3.05 -4.80 -1.54
CA ILE A 14 2.54 -3.48 -1.14
C ILE A 14 2.22 -2.68 -2.42
N ILE A 15 1.07 -2.00 -2.44
CA ILE A 15 0.70 -1.06 -3.49
C ILE A 15 0.58 0.33 -2.87
N CYS A 16 1.35 1.29 -3.39
CA CYS A 16 1.19 2.70 -3.05
C CYS A 16 0.20 3.37 -4.01
N ALA A 17 -1.08 3.42 -3.61
CA ALA A 17 -2.14 3.96 -4.44
C ALA A 17 -2.62 5.34 -3.96
N ASP A 18 -3.13 6.14 -4.90
CA ASP A 18 -3.79 7.40 -4.58
C ASP A 18 -5.14 7.22 -3.88
N MET A 19 -5.60 8.28 -3.23
CA MET A 19 -6.83 8.27 -2.43
C MET A 19 -8.05 7.77 -3.21
N ILE A 20 -8.16 8.09 -4.51
CA ILE A 20 -9.28 7.66 -5.36
C ILE A 20 -9.36 6.12 -5.51
N PHE A 21 -8.25 5.40 -5.34
CA PHE A 21 -8.19 3.95 -5.44
C PHE A 21 -8.32 3.24 -4.09
N ARG A 22 -8.36 3.97 -2.98
CA ARG A 22 -8.53 3.39 -1.63
C ARG A 22 -9.99 3.12 -1.32
N THR A 23 -10.68 2.43 -2.23
CA THR A 23 -12.08 2.01 -2.07
C THR A 23 -12.17 0.71 -1.27
N ARG A 24 -13.33 0.41 -0.68
CA ARG A 24 -13.55 -0.86 0.04
C ARG A 24 -13.36 -2.08 -0.86
N ALA A 25 -13.82 -1.99 -2.11
CA ALA A 25 -13.67 -3.04 -3.11
C ALA A 25 -12.18 -3.31 -3.40
N ASN A 26 -11.39 -2.26 -3.58
CA ASN A 26 -9.96 -2.41 -3.84
C ASN A 26 -9.20 -2.94 -2.63
N HIS A 27 -9.57 -2.53 -1.41
CA HIS A 27 -9.02 -3.11 -0.18
C HIS A 27 -9.33 -4.61 -0.05
N ALA A 28 -10.56 -5.03 -0.34
CA ALA A 28 -10.95 -6.45 -0.31
C ALA A 28 -10.16 -7.25 -1.36
N TRP A 29 -10.14 -6.78 -2.59
CA TRP A 29 -9.40 -7.42 -3.69
C TRP A 29 -7.90 -7.55 -3.38
N CYS A 30 -7.28 -6.50 -2.83
CA CYS A 30 -5.87 -6.55 -2.41
C CYS A 30 -5.67 -7.56 -1.28
N GLY A 31 -6.57 -7.56 -0.28
CA GLY A 31 -6.52 -8.48 0.85
C GLY A 31 -6.58 -9.96 0.43
N GLU A 32 -7.47 -10.30 -0.50
CA GLU A 32 -7.58 -11.66 -1.07
C GLU A 32 -6.30 -12.14 -1.76
N LYS A 33 -5.52 -11.22 -2.31
CA LYS A 33 -4.25 -11.49 -2.98
C LYS A 33 -3.02 -11.35 -2.05
N GLY A 34 -3.24 -11.07 -0.77
CA GLY A 34 -2.15 -10.83 0.20
C GLY A 34 -1.38 -9.54 -0.05
N ILE A 35 -2.00 -8.58 -0.75
CA ILE A 35 -1.43 -7.28 -1.08
C ILE A 35 -1.85 -6.28 -0.01
N ARG A 36 -0.88 -5.54 0.54
CA ARG A 36 -1.15 -4.41 1.44
C ARG A 36 -1.32 -3.13 0.62
N LEU A 37 -2.53 -2.59 0.58
CA LEU A 37 -2.80 -1.27 0.01
C LEU A 37 -2.32 -0.19 1.00
N SER A 38 -1.44 0.70 0.57
CA SER A 38 -0.82 1.71 1.44
C SER A 38 -1.80 2.81 1.87
N GLY A 39 -1.42 3.50 2.95
CA GLY A 39 -2.19 4.59 3.52
C GLY A 39 -3.21 4.13 4.59
N PRO A 40 -3.90 5.11 5.21
CA PRO A 40 -4.78 4.81 6.34
C PRO A 40 -5.91 3.85 5.97
N ARG A 41 -6.37 3.08 6.95
CA ARG A 41 -7.60 2.28 6.75
C ARG A 41 -8.81 3.19 6.59
N LEU A 42 -9.76 2.78 5.75
CA LEU A 42 -11.07 3.43 5.69
C LEU A 42 -11.80 3.25 7.02
N GLY A 43 -12.32 4.36 7.56
CA GLY A 43 -13.15 4.36 8.77
C GLY A 43 -12.38 4.71 10.06
N ARG A 44 -12.93 4.27 11.20
CA ARG A 44 -12.42 4.66 12.52
C ARG A 44 -11.08 3.96 12.83
N PRO A 45 -10.05 4.68 13.30
CA PRO A 45 -8.82 4.08 13.77
C PRO A 45 -9.06 3.08 14.93
N PRO A 46 -8.22 2.04 15.09
CA PRO A 46 -8.29 1.13 16.22
C PRO A 46 -8.13 1.88 17.56
N LYS A 47 -8.85 1.45 18.60
CA LYS A 47 -8.68 1.97 19.97
C LYS A 47 -7.40 1.48 20.63
N ASP A 48 -6.88 0.34 20.17
CA ASP A 48 -5.63 -0.25 20.66
C ASP A 48 -4.44 0.60 20.18
N GLU A 49 -3.73 1.19 21.14
CA GLU A 49 -2.61 2.09 20.89
C GLU A 49 -1.45 1.41 20.18
N LYS A 50 -1.19 0.12 20.44
CA LYS A 50 -0.11 -0.62 19.78
C LYS A 50 -0.41 -0.81 18.30
N LYS A 51 -1.66 -1.18 17.98
CA LYS A 51 -2.12 -1.33 16.59
C LYS A 51 -2.11 0.03 15.86
N LEU A 52 -2.48 1.09 16.56
CA LEU A 52 -2.43 2.44 15.99
C LEU A 52 -0.99 2.89 15.71
N ALA A 53 -0.05 2.62 16.61
CA ALA A 53 1.37 2.93 16.44
C ALA A 53 1.97 2.17 15.24
N GLU A 54 1.62 0.88 15.09
CA GLU A 54 2.04 0.06 13.96
C GLU A 54 1.53 0.61 12.61
N ILE A 55 0.24 0.98 12.55
CA ILE A 55 -0.36 1.61 11.36
C ILE A 55 0.39 2.90 11.00
N ARG A 56 0.62 3.79 11.97
CA ARG A 56 1.33 5.05 11.76
C ARG A 56 2.78 4.83 11.29
N ARG A 57 3.45 3.80 11.79
CA ARG A 57 4.80 3.43 11.33
C ARG A 57 4.78 3.06 9.86
N HIS A 58 3.87 2.17 9.45
CA HIS A 58 3.74 1.76 8.06
C HIS A 58 3.33 2.91 7.13
N GLU A 59 2.44 3.79 7.58
CA GLU A 59 2.07 5.00 6.83
C GLU A 59 3.28 5.90 6.57
N ARG A 60 4.15 6.10 7.58
CA ARG A 60 5.37 6.90 7.42
C ARG A 60 6.36 6.26 6.45
N GLU A 61 6.56 4.94 6.56
CA GLU A 61 7.43 4.19 5.64
C GLU A 61 6.92 4.26 4.20
N ASP A 62 5.61 4.09 3.99
CA ASP A 62 5.00 4.13 2.67
C ASP A 62 5.02 5.57 2.09
N ALA A 63 4.85 6.60 2.92
CA ALA A 63 4.97 8.00 2.50
C ALA A 63 6.41 8.36 2.09
N GLY A 64 7.42 7.87 2.83
CA GLY A 64 8.82 8.05 2.45
C GLY A 64 9.14 7.46 1.08
N LYS A 65 8.62 6.26 0.79
CA LYS A 65 8.76 5.63 -0.54
C LYS A 65 8.07 6.41 -1.66
N ARG A 66 6.96 7.09 -1.38
CA ARG A 66 6.33 7.99 -2.35
C ARG A 66 7.21 9.20 -2.63
N ASN A 67 7.78 9.81 -1.59
CA ASN A 67 8.65 10.97 -1.74
C ASN A 67 9.94 10.64 -2.52
N GLU A 68 10.48 9.43 -2.38
CA GLU A 68 11.65 8.99 -3.16
C GLU A 68 11.37 8.94 -4.67
N VAL A 69 10.13 8.70 -5.07
CA VAL A 69 9.72 8.59 -6.48
C VAL A 69 9.29 9.94 -7.06
N GLU A 70 8.61 10.77 -6.28
CA GLU A 70 8.01 12.04 -6.72
C GLU A 70 8.85 13.29 -6.36
N GLY A 71 9.97 13.12 -5.66
CA GLY A 71 10.86 14.19 -5.24
C GLY A 71 11.95 14.50 -6.26
N GLU A 72 11.59 15.19 -7.35
CA GLU A 72 12.53 16.00 -8.13
C GLU A 72 12.47 17.48 -7.70
#